data_AF-A0A835P553-F1
#
_entry.id   AF-A0A835P553-F1
#
_cell.length_a   1.000
_cell.length_b   1.000
_cell.length_c   1.000
_cell.angle_alpha   90.00
_cell.angle_beta   90.00
_cell.angle_gamma   90.00
#
_symmetry.space_group_name_H-M   'P 1'
#
loop_
_entity.id
_entity.type
_entity.pdbx_description
1 polymer ?
#
loop_
_entity_poly.entity_id
_entity_poly.type
_entity_poly.pdbx_seq_one_letter_code
_entity_poly.pdbx_strand_id
1 'polypeptide(L)'
;MQLVFAEDGIPDTEEMRTIKTKIDLFMNDWVKVESEIKSSSQVQVVLLEISEQTPESLLNQTVLVMEKPFKYYGWELSDEDLEEEAQDLAAEEENEEEEEEEEETIKQKKRHMGDTKHFCPVSLKENFVLYPGLQEHAAKYKEKIYYFSTSEYRDKFLMNPEEYVAHSEPLQAPPLRVCLLGIHGAGKSTCARQIADKLGIFHIQFEEYLQELILPKTKRKVGPFLDEDHEDDYKIPEELEDFSQTTNKTEKQKTKQEVKLTDEEEAIKANLVDNTELPPEVLDKIVPDWWKEEPFRSTGFILDGFPRTVDEARYLSERGLCPDVAVYIEVEEDDILVRLLPPRLKKWKDRRRKKKEYKKKLKELKAKK
;
A
#
# COMPACT_ATOMS: atom_id res chain seq x y z
N MET A 1 -9.88 -18.93 -85.26
CA MET A 1 -10.32 -17.55 -85.00
C MET A 1 -9.97 -17.27 -83.56
N GLN A 2 -8.88 -16.54 -83.32
CA GLN A 2 -8.38 -16.22 -81.98
C GLN A 2 -9.36 -15.24 -81.32
N LEU A 3 -9.95 -15.65 -80.18
CA LEU A 3 -10.67 -14.75 -79.30
C LEU A 3 -9.61 -13.92 -78.55
N VAL A 4 -9.47 -12.67 -78.96
CA VAL A 4 -8.73 -11.65 -78.21
C VAL A 4 -9.62 -11.28 -77.03
N PHE A 5 -9.27 -11.76 -75.84
CA PHE A 5 -9.86 -11.25 -74.60
C PHE A 5 -9.18 -9.92 -74.29
N ALA A 6 -9.95 -8.84 -74.25
CA ALA A 6 -9.47 -7.56 -73.75
C ALA A 6 -9.18 -7.72 -72.25
N GLU A 7 -7.98 -7.34 -71.83
CA GLU A 7 -7.65 -7.12 -70.43
C GLU A 7 -8.73 -6.21 -69.81
N ASP A 8 -9.34 -6.68 -68.72
CA ASP A 8 -10.38 -6.03 -67.91
C ASP A 8 -11.82 -5.99 -68.46
N GLY A 9 -12.10 -6.61 -69.62
CA GLY A 9 -13.45 -6.69 -70.17
C GLY A 9 -14.16 -8.01 -69.87
N ILE A 10 -15.17 -7.97 -69.00
CA ILE A 10 -16.12 -9.10 -68.81
C ILE A 10 -16.64 -9.57 -70.20
N PRO A 11 -16.44 -10.85 -70.60
CA PRO A 11 -16.85 -11.31 -71.93
C PRO A 11 -18.37 -11.25 -72.12
N ASP A 12 -18.86 -10.69 -73.23
CA ASP A 12 -20.29 -10.59 -73.55
C ASP A 12 -20.84 -11.93 -74.12
N THR A 13 -20.81 -12.97 -73.29
CA THR A 13 -21.40 -14.28 -73.59
C THR A 13 -22.80 -14.41 -72.96
N GLU A 14 -23.64 -15.30 -73.51
CA GLU A 14 -25.00 -15.57 -72.99
C GLU A 14 -24.99 -15.96 -71.50
N GLU A 15 -23.99 -16.74 -71.10
CA GLU A 15 -23.74 -17.13 -69.70
C GLU A 15 -23.42 -15.90 -68.84
N MET A 16 -22.59 -14.98 -69.33
CA MET A 16 -22.21 -13.78 -68.60
C MET A 16 -23.35 -12.76 -68.51
N ARG A 17 -24.20 -12.65 -69.55
CA ARG A 17 -25.45 -11.88 -69.50
C ARG A 17 -26.38 -12.42 -68.42
N THR A 18 -26.51 -13.74 -68.32
CA THR A 18 -27.32 -14.39 -67.29
C THR A 18 -26.78 -14.12 -65.88
N ILE A 19 -25.45 -14.15 -65.70
CA ILE A 19 -24.80 -13.80 -64.43
C ILE A 19 -25.04 -12.33 -64.08
N LYS A 20 -24.87 -11.42 -65.04
CA LYS A 20 -25.09 -9.98 -64.84
C LYS A 20 -26.53 -9.69 -64.41
N THR A 21 -27.53 -10.28 -65.07
CA THR A 21 -28.93 -10.13 -64.68
C THR A 21 -29.20 -10.64 -63.26
N LYS A 22 -28.57 -11.75 -62.85
CA LYS A 22 -28.68 -12.25 -61.47
C LYS A 22 -28.04 -11.31 -60.45
N ILE A 23 -26.89 -10.72 -60.77
CA ILE A 23 -26.22 -9.73 -59.91
C ILE A 23 -27.10 -8.47 -59.78
N ASP A 24 -27.63 -7.95 -60.89
CA ASP A 24 -28.49 -6.77 -60.88
C ASP A 24 -29.77 -7.00 -60.06
N LEU A 25 -30.38 -8.18 -60.18
CA LEU A 25 -31.51 -8.59 -59.35
C LEU A 25 -31.13 -8.63 -57.86
N PHE A 26 -30.01 -9.28 -57.53
CA PHE A 26 -29.51 -9.36 -56.15
C PHE A 26 -29.24 -7.97 -55.57
N MET A 27 -28.59 -7.07 -56.30
CA MET A 27 -28.30 -5.71 -55.80
C MET A 27 -29.58 -4.91 -55.56
N ASN A 28 -30.57 -5.01 -56.46
CA ASN A 28 -31.86 -4.36 -56.28
C ASN A 28 -32.63 -4.90 -55.06
N ASP A 29 -32.57 -6.22 -54.83
CA ASP A 29 -33.22 -6.84 -53.68
C ASP A 29 -32.46 -6.56 -52.38
N TRP A 30 -31.13 -6.55 -52.41
CA TRP A 30 -30.28 -6.20 -51.27
C TRP A 30 -30.54 -4.78 -50.77
N VAL A 31 -30.64 -3.79 -51.67
CA VAL A 31 -30.95 -2.40 -51.29
C VAL A 31 -32.29 -2.30 -50.57
N LYS A 32 -33.31 -3.06 -51.02
CA LYS A 32 -34.61 -3.11 -50.34
C LYS A 32 -34.49 -3.73 -48.94
N VAL A 33 -33.81 -4.86 -48.83
CA VAL A 33 -33.57 -5.55 -47.54
C VAL A 33 -32.80 -4.66 -46.58
N GLU A 34 -31.71 -4.03 -47.04
CA GLU A 34 -30.91 -3.10 -46.24
C GLU A 34 -31.75 -1.90 -45.77
N SER A 35 -32.59 -1.34 -46.64
CA SER A 35 -33.45 -0.22 -46.28
C SER A 35 -34.49 -0.57 -45.20
N GLU A 36 -35.05 -1.78 -45.25
CA GLU A 36 -36.04 -2.27 -44.28
C GLU A 36 -35.41 -2.60 -42.93
N ILE A 37 -34.19 -3.15 -42.94
CA ILE A 37 -33.45 -3.44 -41.70
C ILE A 37 -32.99 -2.15 -41.03
N LYS A 38 -32.49 -1.17 -41.80
CA LYS A 38 -32.07 0.14 -41.26
C LYS A 38 -33.23 1.00 -40.77
N SER A 39 -34.43 0.84 -41.34
CA SER A 39 -35.63 1.57 -40.88
C SER A 39 -36.23 0.99 -39.60
N SER A 40 -35.93 -0.28 -39.30
CA SER A 40 -36.34 -0.93 -38.06
C SER A 40 -35.53 -0.40 -36.86
N SER A 41 -36.21 0.14 -35.86
CA SER A 41 -35.59 0.56 -34.60
C SER A 41 -35.16 -0.62 -33.70
N GLN A 42 -35.56 -1.85 -34.05
CA GLN A 42 -35.33 -3.05 -33.24
C GLN A 42 -34.01 -3.75 -33.58
N VAL A 43 -33.38 -3.42 -34.71
CA VAL A 43 -32.16 -4.10 -35.18
C VAL A 43 -31.00 -3.11 -35.19
N GLN A 44 -29.93 -3.47 -34.48
CA GLN A 44 -28.68 -2.72 -34.52
C GLN A 44 -27.89 -3.13 -35.77
N VAL A 45 -27.66 -2.18 -36.68
CA VAL A 45 -26.91 -2.41 -37.92
C VAL A 45 -25.46 -2.00 -37.73
N VAL A 46 -24.53 -2.92 -38.03
CA VAL A 46 -23.07 -2.68 -38.00
C VAL A 46 -22.54 -2.75 -39.43
N LEU A 47 -21.88 -1.69 -39.88
CA LEU A 47 -21.19 -1.67 -41.16
C LEU A 47 -19.72 -2.05 -40.95
N LEU A 48 -19.29 -3.14 -41.58
CA LEU A 48 -17.94 -3.68 -41.47
C LEU A 48 -17.23 -3.51 -42.81
N GLU A 49 -16.12 -2.78 -42.82
CA GLU A 49 -15.29 -2.60 -44.01
C GLU A 49 -14.15 -3.63 -44.02
N ILE A 50 -14.15 -4.51 -45.03
CA ILE A 50 -13.22 -5.64 -45.12
C ILE A 50 -11.82 -5.18 -45.55
N SER A 51 -11.72 -4.04 -46.24
CA SER A 51 -10.45 -3.52 -46.76
C SER A 51 -9.41 -3.37 -45.65
N GLU A 52 -8.25 -4.00 -45.82
CA GLU A 52 -7.11 -3.95 -44.89
C GLU A 52 -7.37 -4.51 -43.47
N GLN A 53 -8.49 -5.21 -43.24
CA GLN A 53 -8.82 -5.80 -41.94
C GLN A 53 -8.70 -7.33 -41.94
N THR A 54 -8.34 -7.89 -40.79
CA THR A 54 -8.37 -9.34 -40.56
C THR A 54 -9.79 -9.81 -40.19
N PRO A 55 -10.16 -11.07 -40.48
CA PRO A 55 -11.44 -11.64 -40.03
C PRO A 55 -11.65 -11.52 -38.50
N GLU A 56 -10.56 -11.62 -37.72
CA GLU A 56 -10.58 -11.45 -36.27
C GLU A 56 -10.93 -10.01 -35.85
N SER A 57 -10.41 -8.99 -36.55
CA SER A 57 -10.75 -7.58 -36.30
C SER A 57 -12.24 -7.32 -36.50
N LEU A 58 -12.80 -7.84 -37.61
CA LEU A 58 -14.21 -7.70 -37.94
C LEU A 58 -15.11 -8.42 -36.93
N LEU A 59 -14.69 -9.61 -36.47
CA LEU A 59 -15.37 -10.33 -35.40
C LEU A 59 -15.39 -9.52 -34.11
N ASN A 60 -14.24 -8.99 -33.68
CA ASN A 60 -14.14 -8.18 -32.46
C ASN A 60 -14.99 -6.91 -32.53
N GLN A 61 -15.04 -6.22 -33.68
CA GLN A 61 -15.92 -5.07 -33.88
C GLN A 61 -17.40 -5.46 -33.75
N THR A 62 -17.79 -6.60 -34.33
CA THR A 62 -19.17 -7.10 -34.25
C THR A 62 -19.55 -7.44 -32.81
N VAL A 63 -18.69 -8.20 -32.12
CA VAL A 63 -18.88 -8.57 -30.71
C VAL A 63 -18.97 -7.33 -29.84
N LEU A 64 -18.12 -6.32 -30.04
CA LEU A 64 -18.15 -5.09 -29.26
C LEU A 64 -19.48 -4.34 -29.42
N VAL A 65 -20.03 -4.30 -30.63
CA VAL A 65 -21.35 -3.69 -30.85
C VAL A 65 -22.47 -4.53 -30.24
N MET A 66 -22.39 -5.86 -30.34
CA MET A 66 -23.36 -6.77 -29.71
C MET A 66 -23.34 -6.69 -28.19
N GLU A 67 -22.18 -6.50 -27.57
CA GLU A 67 -22.03 -6.39 -26.12
C GLU A 67 -22.42 -5.01 -25.59
N LYS A 68 -22.24 -3.94 -26.37
CA LYS A 68 -22.47 -2.55 -25.95
C LYS A 68 -23.82 -2.32 -25.24
N PRO A 69 -24.96 -2.85 -25.71
CA PRO A 69 -26.26 -2.70 -25.03
C PRO A 69 -26.34 -3.42 -23.68
N PHE A 70 -25.51 -4.44 -23.47
CA PHE A 70 -25.50 -5.25 -22.24
C PHE A 70 -24.45 -4.77 -21.23
N LYS A 71 -23.58 -3.81 -21.62
CA LYS A 71 -22.61 -3.21 -20.71
C LYS A 71 -23.27 -2.10 -19.92
N TYR A 72 -23.21 -2.24 -18.60
CA TYR A 72 -23.57 -1.15 -17.70
C TYR A 72 -22.43 -0.14 -17.70
N TYR A 73 -22.73 1.15 -17.79
CA TYR A 73 -21.75 2.22 -17.70
C TYR A 73 -21.95 2.95 -16.38
N GLY A 74 -20.85 3.30 -15.71
CA GLY A 74 -20.93 4.17 -14.54
C GLY A 74 -21.02 5.64 -14.95
N TRP A 75 -21.48 6.49 -14.05
CA TRP A 75 -21.44 7.95 -14.19
C TRP A 75 -21.01 8.61 -12.89
N GLU A 76 -20.56 9.87 -12.98
CA GLU A 76 -20.28 10.69 -11.80
C GLU A 76 -21.58 10.92 -11.03
N LEU A 77 -21.53 10.81 -9.71
CA LEU A 77 -22.71 10.98 -8.87
C LEU A 77 -23.19 12.44 -8.92
N SER A 78 -24.43 12.66 -9.30
CA SER A 78 -25.06 13.98 -9.37
C SER A 78 -25.98 14.26 -8.19
N ASP A 79 -26.36 15.53 -8.01
CA ASP A 79 -27.36 15.92 -7.01
C ASP A 79 -28.73 15.29 -7.28
N GLU A 80 -29.08 15.10 -8.56
CA GLU A 80 -30.32 14.41 -8.97
C GLU A 80 -30.31 12.94 -8.52
N ASP A 81 -29.18 12.25 -8.62
CA ASP A 81 -29.04 10.86 -8.12
C ASP A 81 -29.21 10.79 -6.59
N LEU A 82 -28.73 11.80 -5.86
CA LEU A 82 -28.86 11.88 -4.40
C LEU A 82 -30.31 12.14 -3.98
N GLU A 83 -31.03 12.98 -4.73
CA GLU A 83 -32.45 13.23 -4.50
C GLU A 83 -33.31 12.00 -4.80
N GLU A 84 -33.01 11.27 -5.88
CA GLU A 84 -33.66 9.99 -6.21
C GLU A 84 -33.45 8.96 -5.09
N GLU A 85 -32.20 8.78 -4.63
CA GLU A 85 -31.90 7.86 -3.53
C GLU A 85 -32.63 8.26 -2.24
N ALA A 86 -32.69 9.55 -1.91
CA ALA A 86 -33.42 10.02 -0.72
C ALA A 86 -34.93 9.73 -0.80
N GLN A 87 -35.52 9.80 -1.99
CA GLN A 87 -36.92 9.47 -2.20
C GLN A 87 -37.18 7.97 -2.03
N ASP A 88 -36.31 7.13 -2.60
CA ASP A 88 -36.41 5.67 -2.47
C ASP A 88 -36.32 5.24 -0.99
N LEU A 89 -35.36 5.81 -0.25
CA LEU A 89 -35.21 5.54 1.18
C LEU A 89 -36.40 5.99 2.03
N ALA A 90 -36.98 7.14 1.72
CA ALA A 90 -38.18 7.62 2.40
C ALA A 90 -39.39 6.71 2.14
N ALA A 91 -39.51 6.16 0.92
CA ALA A 91 -40.56 5.20 0.58
C ALA A 91 -40.38 3.84 1.27
N GLU A 92 -39.14 3.43 1.53
CA GLU A 92 -38.83 2.22 2.31
C GLU A 92 -39.08 2.42 3.82
N GLU A 93 -38.75 3.59 4.36
CA GLU A 93 -39.00 3.97 5.77
C GLU A 93 -40.49 4.01 6.13
N GLU A 94 -41.38 4.37 5.19
CA GLU A 94 -42.83 4.30 5.41
C GLU A 94 -43.34 2.85 5.65
N ASN A 95 -42.52 1.82 5.41
CA ASN A 95 -42.87 0.41 5.65
C ASN A 95 -42.22 -0.22 6.90
N GLU A 96 -41.26 0.45 7.56
CA GLU A 96 -40.58 -0.07 8.76
C GLU A 96 -40.71 0.94 9.92
N GLU A 97 -41.65 0.69 10.82
CA GLU A 97 -41.66 1.34 12.14
C GLU A 97 -40.46 0.80 12.93
N GLU A 98 -39.39 1.58 13.17
CA GLU A 98 -38.68 1.60 14.47
C GLU A 98 -37.51 2.61 14.58
N GLU A 99 -37.51 3.24 15.77
CA GLU A 99 -36.48 3.84 16.65
C GLU A 99 -35.48 4.93 16.16
N GLU A 100 -35.54 6.04 16.90
CA GLU A 100 -34.69 7.24 16.78
C GLU A 100 -33.24 6.98 17.27
N GLU A 101 -32.35 6.64 16.34
CA GLU A 101 -30.90 6.87 16.49
C GLU A 101 -30.38 7.83 15.39
N GLU A 102 -29.22 8.46 15.62
CA GLU A 102 -28.65 9.60 14.88
C GLU A 102 -28.82 9.54 13.34
N GLU A 103 -29.66 10.44 12.79
CA GLU A 103 -30.12 10.47 11.38
C GLU A 103 -29.03 10.33 10.31
N GLU A 104 -27.82 10.90 10.53
CA GLU A 104 -26.77 10.88 9.50
C GLU A 104 -26.10 9.51 9.34
N THR A 105 -25.97 8.73 10.41
CA THR A 105 -25.35 7.40 10.34
C THR A 105 -26.30 6.35 9.74
N ILE A 106 -27.62 6.54 9.91
CA ILE A 106 -28.64 5.70 9.26
C ILE A 106 -28.70 6.00 7.76
N LYS A 107 -28.71 7.28 7.36
CA LYS A 107 -28.69 7.66 5.92
C LYS A 107 -27.53 7.01 5.18
N GLN A 108 -26.31 7.03 5.73
CA GLN A 108 -25.15 6.35 5.12
C GLN A 108 -25.25 4.81 5.11
N LYS A 109 -25.93 4.19 6.09
CA LYS A 109 -26.14 2.74 6.15
C LYS A 109 -27.22 2.26 5.17
N LYS A 110 -28.20 3.13 4.88
CA LYS A 110 -29.30 2.86 3.95
C LYS A 110 -28.92 3.09 2.50
N ARG A 111 -27.90 3.92 2.22
CA ARG A 111 -27.39 4.07 0.85
C ARG A 111 -27.06 2.73 0.22
N HIS A 112 -27.43 2.56 -1.04
CA HIS A 112 -27.07 1.37 -1.82
C HIS A 112 -25.58 1.42 -2.16
N MET A 113 -24.75 1.07 -1.18
CA MET A 113 -23.31 1.18 -1.29
C MET A 113 -22.72 0.06 -2.16
N GLY A 114 -21.64 0.40 -2.87
CA GLY A 114 -20.81 -0.53 -3.62
C GLY A 114 -20.16 -1.62 -2.75
N ASP A 115 -19.56 -2.61 -3.40
CA ASP A 115 -18.98 -3.78 -2.71
C ASP A 115 -17.85 -3.41 -1.73
N THR A 116 -17.22 -2.25 -1.91
CA THR A 116 -16.17 -1.71 -1.02
C THR A 116 -16.68 -0.73 0.03
N LYS A 117 -17.99 -0.54 0.15
CA LYS A 117 -18.63 0.45 1.04
C LYS A 117 -17.99 1.84 0.85
N HIS A 118 -17.48 2.43 1.92
CA HIS A 118 -16.87 3.76 1.89
C HIS A 118 -15.40 3.77 1.47
N PHE A 119 -14.82 2.62 1.13
CA PHE A 119 -13.43 2.51 0.68
C PHE A 119 -13.32 2.57 -0.83
N CYS A 120 -12.20 3.13 -1.28
CA CYS A 120 -11.86 3.25 -2.68
C CYS A 120 -11.58 1.89 -3.33
N PRO A 121 -12.38 1.45 -4.33
CA PRO A 121 -12.21 0.14 -4.94
C PRO A 121 -10.94 0.04 -5.80
N VAL A 122 -10.52 1.13 -6.43
CA VAL A 122 -9.27 1.20 -7.20
C VAL A 122 -8.05 1.04 -6.30
N SER A 123 -8.03 1.73 -5.14
CA SER A 123 -6.95 1.59 -4.17
C SER A 123 -6.86 0.17 -3.62
N LEU A 124 -8.00 -0.46 -3.35
CA LEU A 124 -8.06 -1.85 -2.90
C LEU A 124 -7.52 -2.80 -3.96
N LYS A 125 -7.89 -2.63 -5.23
CA LYS A 125 -7.47 -3.54 -6.31
C LYS A 125 -5.98 -3.40 -6.63
N GLU A 126 -5.49 -2.17 -6.77
CA GLU A 126 -4.15 -1.92 -7.30
C GLU A 126 -3.09 -1.93 -6.20
N ASN A 127 -3.38 -1.29 -5.07
CA ASN A 127 -2.44 -1.12 -3.96
C ASN A 127 -2.67 -2.13 -2.84
N PHE A 128 -3.81 -2.84 -2.84
CA PHE A 128 -4.23 -3.71 -1.75
C PHE A 128 -4.29 -2.95 -0.42
N VAL A 129 -4.86 -1.73 -0.46
CA VAL A 129 -5.00 -0.82 0.69
C VAL A 129 -6.46 -0.36 0.77
N LEU A 130 -7.04 -0.44 1.97
CA LEU A 130 -8.34 0.16 2.26
C LEU A 130 -8.15 1.64 2.56
N TYR A 131 -8.29 2.46 1.52
CA TYR A 131 -8.23 3.91 1.65
C TYR A 131 -9.64 4.50 1.61
N PRO A 132 -10.04 5.35 2.57
CA PRO A 132 -11.38 5.94 2.58
C PRO A 132 -11.58 6.83 1.35
N GLY A 133 -12.71 6.64 0.66
CA GLY A 133 -13.10 7.48 -0.46
C GLY A 133 -13.71 8.80 0.00
N LEU A 134 -13.63 9.81 -0.85
CA LEU A 134 -14.27 11.11 -0.66
C LEU A 134 -15.60 11.14 -1.42
N GLN A 135 -16.61 11.74 -0.81
CA GLN A 135 -17.94 11.90 -1.42
C GLN A 135 -17.88 12.79 -2.67
N GLU A 136 -16.97 13.77 -2.70
CA GLU A 136 -16.71 14.66 -3.86
C GLU A 136 -16.26 13.90 -5.11
N HIS A 137 -15.74 12.69 -4.96
CA HIS A 137 -15.25 11.87 -6.06
C HIS A 137 -16.15 10.66 -6.31
N ALA A 138 -17.40 10.67 -5.82
CA ALA A 138 -18.31 9.53 -5.95
C ALA A 138 -18.71 9.22 -7.40
N ALA A 139 -19.02 7.96 -7.66
CA ALA A 139 -19.63 7.50 -8.91
C ALA A 139 -20.71 6.44 -8.65
N LYS A 140 -21.72 6.39 -9.53
CA LYS A 140 -22.79 5.40 -9.51
C LYS A 140 -22.52 4.33 -10.57
N TYR A 141 -22.61 3.05 -10.20
CA TYR A 141 -22.47 1.91 -11.10
C TYR A 141 -23.32 0.72 -10.61
N LYS A 142 -24.16 0.17 -11.49
CA LYS A 142 -25.15 -0.88 -11.20
C LYS A 142 -26.04 -0.54 -10.00
N GLU A 143 -26.60 0.67 -9.99
CA GLU A 143 -27.39 1.23 -8.87
C GLU A 143 -26.67 1.22 -7.52
N LYS A 144 -25.33 1.16 -7.53
CA LYS A 144 -24.51 1.26 -6.32
C LYS A 144 -23.60 2.46 -6.34
N ILE A 145 -23.43 3.09 -5.19
CA ILE A 145 -22.55 4.25 -5.00
C ILE A 145 -21.16 3.79 -4.56
N TYR A 146 -20.14 4.25 -5.26
CA TYR A 146 -18.73 4.02 -4.96
C TYR A 146 -18.05 5.34 -4.63
N TYR A 147 -17.22 5.36 -3.58
CA TYR A 147 -16.39 6.52 -3.23
C TYR A 147 -14.94 6.28 -3.61
N PHE A 148 -14.23 7.36 -3.96
CA PHE A 148 -12.87 7.29 -4.48
C PHE A 148 -11.95 8.27 -3.74
N SER A 149 -10.71 7.87 -3.53
CA SER A 149 -9.72 8.69 -2.83
C SER A 149 -9.30 9.93 -3.63
N THR A 150 -9.35 9.84 -4.95
CA THR A 150 -9.00 10.91 -5.90
C THR A 150 -9.92 10.87 -7.11
N SER A 151 -10.07 11.99 -7.82
CA SER A 151 -10.82 12.04 -9.08
C SER A 151 -10.20 11.12 -10.14
N GLU A 152 -8.87 10.99 -10.18
CA GLU A 152 -8.16 10.09 -11.10
C GLU A 152 -8.60 8.62 -10.93
N TYR A 153 -8.78 8.18 -9.68
CA TYR A 153 -9.23 6.81 -9.41
C TYR A 153 -10.70 6.62 -9.78
N ARG A 154 -11.55 7.62 -9.58
CA ARG A 154 -12.93 7.59 -10.08
C ARG A 154 -12.95 7.46 -11.60
N ASP A 155 -12.18 8.27 -12.32
CA ASP A 155 -12.14 8.23 -13.78
C ASP A 155 -11.63 6.88 -14.29
N LYS A 156 -10.60 6.32 -13.63
CA LYS A 156 -10.07 4.99 -13.93
C LYS A 156 -11.10 3.88 -13.70
N PHE A 157 -11.88 3.98 -12.62
CA PHE A 157 -13.01 3.08 -12.38
C PHE A 157 -14.06 3.20 -13.48
N LEU A 158 -14.46 4.41 -13.86
CA LEU A 158 -15.47 4.63 -14.90
C LEU A 158 -15.05 4.10 -16.28
N MET A 159 -13.74 4.07 -16.57
CA MET A 159 -13.22 3.45 -17.79
C MET A 159 -13.45 1.93 -17.85
N ASN A 160 -13.33 1.23 -16.73
CA ASN A 160 -13.51 -0.22 -16.66
C ASN A 160 -14.04 -0.68 -15.28
N PRO A 161 -15.31 -0.42 -14.94
CA PRO A 161 -15.82 -0.67 -13.58
C PRO A 161 -15.76 -2.14 -13.17
N GLU A 162 -15.90 -3.04 -14.14
CA GLU A 162 -15.93 -4.49 -13.94
C GLU A 162 -14.66 -5.02 -13.26
N GLU A 163 -13.50 -4.43 -13.51
CA GLU A 163 -12.24 -4.87 -12.91
C GLU A 163 -12.15 -4.66 -11.39
N TYR A 164 -12.96 -3.72 -10.86
CA TYR A 164 -12.88 -3.22 -9.49
C TYR A 164 -14.06 -3.65 -8.61
N VAL A 165 -15.14 -4.17 -9.20
CA VAL A 165 -16.33 -4.65 -8.47
C VAL A 165 -16.28 -6.16 -8.28
N ALA A 166 -17.03 -6.66 -7.29
CA ALA A 166 -17.19 -8.10 -7.13
C ALA A 166 -18.05 -8.65 -8.27
N HIS A 167 -17.63 -9.78 -8.84
CA HIS A 167 -18.40 -10.50 -9.85
C HIS A 167 -18.96 -11.81 -9.27
N SER A 168 -18.10 -12.82 -9.20
CA SER A 168 -18.44 -14.16 -8.71
C SER A 168 -17.90 -14.42 -7.31
N GLU A 169 -16.80 -13.78 -6.95
CA GLU A 169 -16.12 -13.93 -5.67
C GLU A 169 -16.11 -12.60 -4.91
N PRO A 170 -16.24 -12.64 -3.58
CA PRO A 170 -16.05 -11.44 -2.75
C PRO A 170 -14.66 -10.84 -2.96
N LEU A 171 -14.58 -9.51 -2.86
CA LEU A 171 -13.29 -8.83 -2.88
C LEU A 171 -12.43 -9.31 -1.72
N GLN A 172 -11.16 -9.60 -2.01
CA GLN A 172 -10.20 -10.01 -0.99
C GLN A 172 -9.86 -8.81 -0.10
N ALA A 173 -10.02 -9.00 1.21
CA ALA A 173 -9.55 -8.01 2.18
C ALA A 173 -8.02 -7.92 2.12
N PRO A 174 -7.44 -6.72 2.29
CA PRO A 174 -6.00 -6.57 2.39
C PRO A 174 -5.48 -7.33 3.63
N PRO A 175 -4.19 -7.67 3.68
CA PRO A 175 -3.62 -8.25 4.89
C PRO A 175 -3.70 -7.25 6.04
N LEU A 176 -3.68 -7.76 7.27
CA LEU A 176 -3.80 -6.92 8.44
C LEU A 176 -2.52 -6.12 8.71
N ARG A 177 -2.60 -4.79 8.74
CA ARG A 177 -1.51 -3.89 9.09
C ARG A 177 -1.87 -3.14 10.37
N VAL A 178 -1.17 -3.45 11.45
CA VAL A 178 -1.44 -2.89 12.78
C VAL A 178 -0.29 -1.99 13.20
N CYS A 179 -0.60 -0.85 13.83
CA CYS A 179 0.39 -0.04 14.51
C CYS A 179 0.12 -0.04 16.02
N LEU A 180 1.16 -0.22 16.83
CA LEU A 180 1.06 -0.24 18.29
C LEU A 180 1.64 1.05 18.89
N LEU A 181 0.76 1.87 19.47
CA LEU A 181 1.06 3.20 20.00
C LEU A 181 0.94 3.24 21.53
N GLY A 182 1.55 4.25 22.14
CA GLY A 182 1.50 4.47 23.59
C GLY A 182 2.85 4.86 24.17
N ILE A 183 2.89 5.10 25.48
CA ILE A 183 4.09 5.61 26.16
C ILE A 183 5.21 4.56 26.26
N HIS A 184 6.46 5.04 26.37
CA HIS A 184 7.62 4.16 26.52
C HIS A 184 7.48 3.35 27.82
N GLY A 185 7.64 2.03 27.73
CA GLY A 185 7.46 1.19 28.91
C GLY A 185 6.02 0.78 29.21
N ALA A 186 5.05 1.01 28.32
CA ALA A 186 3.71 0.42 28.47
C ALA A 186 3.68 -1.10 28.21
N GLY A 187 4.74 -1.68 27.62
CA GLY A 187 4.79 -3.10 27.26
C GLY A 187 4.42 -3.41 25.81
N LYS A 188 4.31 -2.37 24.97
CA LYS A 188 4.06 -2.43 23.52
C LYS A 188 4.74 -3.60 22.82
N SER A 189 6.07 -3.70 22.87
CA SER A 189 6.80 -4.79 22.20
C SER A 189 6.47 -6.20 22.66
N THR A 190 5.98 -6.36 23.89
CA THR A 190 5.50 -7.67 24.37
C THR A 190 4.14 -7.99 23.78
N CYS A 191 3.22 -7.01 23.79
CA CYS A 191 1.90 -7.14 23.19
C CYS A 191 1.99 -7.34 21.68
N ALA A 192 2.83 -6.56 20.98
CA ALA A 192 3.05 -6.66 19.54
C ALA A 192 3.46 -8.07 19.14
N ARG A 193 4.47 -8.64 19.83
CA ARG A 193 4.91 -10.02 19.59
C ARG A 193 3.80 -11.04 19.80
N GLN A 194 3.06 -10.92 20.91
CA GLN A 194 1.95 -11.85 21.19
C GLN A 194 0.80 -11.74 20.17
N ILE A 195 0.52 -10.54 19.68
CA ILE A 195 -0.50 -10.32 18.65
C ILE A 195 -0.01 -10.89 17.32
N ALA A 196 1.24 -10.62 16.94
CA ALA A 196 1.87 -11.17 15.74
C ALA A 196 1.82 -12.69 15.71
N ASP A 197 2.26 -13.34 16.79
CA ASP A 197 2.27 -14.80 16.93
C ASP A 197 0.86 -15.40 16.83
N LYS A 198 -0.15 -14.74 17.41
CA LYS A 198 -1.54 -15.21 17.39
C LYS A 198 -2.22 -15.05 16.03
N LEU A 199 -1.93 -13.96 15.34
CA LEU A 199 -2.54 -13.63 14.05
C LEU A 199 -1.74 -14.20 12.87
N GLY A 200 -0.53 -14.71 13.11
CA GLY A 200 0.35 -15.21 12.06
C GLY A 200 0.90 -14.11 11.16
N ILE A 201 1.02 -12.88 11.68
CA ILE A 201 1.52 -11.71 10.94
C ILE A 201 2.95 -11.37 11.37
N PHE A 202 3.67 -10.59 10.56
CA PHE A 202 5.05 -10.21 10.89
C PHE A 202 5.12 -9.20 12.04
N HIS A 203 6.08 -9.37 12.96
CA HIS A 203 6.39 -8.36 13.98
C HIS A 203 7.58 -7.52 13.50
N ILE A 204 7.32 -6.26 13.12
CA ILE A 204 8.35 -5.32 12.69
C ILE A 204 8.70 -4.42 13.88
N GLN A 205 9.90 -4.63 14.42
CA GLN A 205 10.47 -3.78 15.46
C GLN A 205 11.32 -2.68 14.81
N PHE A 206 10.76 -1.48 14.67
CA PHE A 206 11.36 -0.39 13.88
C PHE A 206 12.78 -0.04 14.32
N GLU A 207 13.00 0.12 15.63
CA GLU A 207 14.29 0.45 16.22
C GLU A 207 15.35 -0.64 15.94
N GLU A 208 14.95 -1.92 15.95
CA GLU A 208 15.85 -3.04 15.67
C GLU A 208 16.22 -3.11 14.19
N TYR A 209 15.27 -2.81 13.30
CA TYR A 209 15.55 -2.71 11.87
C TYR A 209 16.55 -1.59 11.56
N LEU A 210 16.34 -0.40 12.13
CA LEU A 210 17.30 0.70 12.03
C LEU A 210 18.69 0.32 12.55
N GLN A 211 18.73 -0.43 13.65
CA GLN A 211 19.96 -0.92 14.23
C GLN A 211 20.71 -1.86 13.27
N GLU A 212 20.01 -2.74 12.56
CA GLU A 212 20.58 -3.65 11.57
C GLU A 212 21.18 -2.92 10.37
N LEU A 213 20.56 -1.83 9.90
CA LEU A 213 21.07 -1.03 8.78
C LEU A 213 22.45 -0.42 9.08
N ILE A 214 22.68 0.06 10.30
CA ILE A 214 23.94 0.72 10.68
C ILE A 214 24.98 -0.25 11.28
N LEU A 215 24.57 -1.47 11.66
CA LEU A 215 25.45 -2.45 12.33
C LEU A 215 26.69 -2.83 11.49
N PRO A 216 26.60 -3.03 10.16
CA PRO A 216 27.77 -3.36 9.34
C PRO A 216 28.91 -2.34 9.43
N LYS A 217 28.58 -1.05 9.56
CA LYS A 217 29.57 0.04 9.62
C LYS A 217 29.99 0.37 11.05
N THR A 218 29.03 0.47 11.96
CA THR A 218 29.30 0.78 13.37
C THR A 218 29.94 -0.39 14.12
N LYS A 219 29.77 -1.62 13.62
CA LYS A 219 30.23 -2.90 14.21
C LYS A 219 29.68 -3.18 15.61
N ARG A 220 28.77 -2.34 16.10
CA ARG A 220 28.23 -2.39 17.47
C ARG A 220 26.83 -1.81 17.49
N LYS A 221 26.01 -2.22 18.46
CA LYS A 221 24.71 -1.59 18.67
C LYS A 221 24.87 -0.17 19.22
N VAL A 222 24.00 0.74 18.79
CA VAL A 222 24.00 2.16 19.15
C VAL A 222 22.73 2.44 19.94
N GLY A 223 22.83 3.22 21.00
CA GLY A 223 21.67 3.65 21.77
C GLY A 223 22.05 4.20 23.15
N PRO A 224 21.15 4.94 23.80
CA PRO A 224 21.44 5.75 24.98
C PRO A 224 21.98 4.98 26.19
N PHE A 225 21.83 3.66 26.22
CA PHE A 225 22.30 2.79 27.30
C PHE A 225 23.29 1.70 26.85
N LEU A 226 23.68 1.68 25.57
CA LEU A 226 24.55 0.68 24.96
C LEU A 226 25.99 1.17 24.81
N ASP A 227 26.18 2.49 24.64
CA ASP A 227 27.51 3.11 24.57
C ASP A 227 28.25 3.14 25.94
N GLU A 228 27.57 2.83 27.05
CA GLU A 228 28.18 2.78 28.39
C GLU A 228 28.75 1.41 28.79
N ASP A 229 28.48 0.34 28.04
CA ASP A 229 28.92 -1.03 28.36
C ASP A 229 30.35 -1.34 27.82
N HIS A 230 31.21 -0.33 27.69
CA HIS A 230 32.55 -0.50 27.14
C HIS A 230 33.55 -1.12 28.14
N GLU A 231 34.12 -2.26 27.72
CA GLU A 231 35.40 -2.80 28.21
C GLU A 231 36.60 -1.84 27.98
N ASP A 232 36.45 -0.82 27.14
CA ASP A 232 37.48 0.21 26.94
C ASP A 232 37.67 1.12 28.15
N ASP A 233 36.69 1.21 29.04
CA ASP A 233 36.82 1.84 30.36
C ASP A 233 37.66 0.97 31.34
N TYR A 234 37.99 -0.26 30.90
CA TYR A 234 38.86 -1.24 31.55
C TYR A 234 40.20 -1.42 30.80
N LYS A 235 40.52 -0.56 29.81
CA LYS A 235 41.90 -0.49 29.30
C LYS A 235 42.80 0.09 30.38
N ILE A 236 43.88 -0.62 30.64
CA ILE A 236 44.98 -0.16 31.50
C ILE A 236 45.43 1.21 30.95
N PRO A 237 45.59 2.26 31.78
CA PRO A 237 46.16 3.52 31.31
C PRO A 237 47.47 3.26 30.57
N GLU A 238 47.67 3.82 29.37
CA GLU A 238 48.90 3.67 28.56
C GLU A 238 50.17 3.98 29.37
N GLU A 239 50.06 4.79 30.44
CA GLU A 239 51.12 5.06 31.43
C GLU A 239 51.72 3.81 32.11
N LEU A 240 51.01 2.66 32.12
CA LEU A 240 51.50 1.39 32.67
C LEU A 240 52.17 0.48 31.63
N GLU A 241 51.96 0.73 30.33
CA GLU A 241 52.66 0.04 29.25
C GLU A 241 54.08 0.61 29.05
N ASP A 242 54.27 1.90 29.34
CA ASP A 242 55.54 2.62 29.13
C ASP A 242 56.67 2.22 30.09
N PHE A 243 56.38 1.44 31.14
CA PHE A 243 57.38 1.03 32.14
C PHE A 243 57.99 -0.36 31.89
N SER A 244 57.50 -1.13 30.91
CA SER A 244 57.91 -2.53 30.75
C SER A 244 58.73 -2.90 29.52
N GLN A 245 59.03 -1.99 28.58
CA GLN A 245 59.89 -2.35 27.44
C GLN A 245 60.81 -1.20 27.00
N THR A 246 62.03 -1.20 27.53
CA THR A 246 63.19 -0.84 26.71
C THR A 246 63.27 -1.84 25.55
N THR A 247 63.49 -1.31 24.34
CA THR A 247 63.67 -1.96 23.02
C THR A 247 62.42 -2.10 22.12
N ASN A 248 62.60 -1.53 20.93
CA ASN A 248 61.80 -1.56 19.70
C ASN A 248 60.63 -0.56 19.58
N LYS A 249 61.01 0.62 19.08
CA LYS A 249 60.15 1.53 18.31
C LYS A 249 59.46 0.78 17.18
N THR A 250 58.15 0.52 17.28
CA THR A 250 57.27 0.43 16.11
C THR A 250 55.82 0.65 16.53
N GLU A 251 55.26 1.75 16.02
CA GLU A 251 53.85 1.98 15.70
C GLU A 251 52.78 1.29 16.54
N LYS A 252 52.06 2.08 17.35
CA LYS A 252 50.61 1.89 17.58
C LYS A 252 49.98 3.18 18.10
N GLN A 253 49.96 4.21 17.26
CA GLN A 253 48.88 5.20 17.34
C GLN A 253 47.60 4.46 16.90
N LYS A 254 46.79 3.98 17.85
CA LYS A 254 45.40 3.60 17.54
C LYS A 254 44.60 4.88 17.39
N THR A 255 44.69 5.47 16.21
CA THR A 255 43.72 6.43 15.70
C THR A 255 42.33 5.81 15.84
N LYS A 256 41.43 6.49 16.57
CA LYS A 256 39.98 6.28 16.43
C LYS A 256 39.68 6.49 14.94
N GLN A 257 39.53 5.42 14.18
CA GLN A 257 38.98 5.51 12.84
C GLN A 257 37.53 5.98 13.02
N GLU A 258 37.29 7.27 12.82
CA GLU A 258 35.96 7.78 12.57
C GLU A 258 35.43 7.03 11.35
N VAL A 259 34.51 6.11 11.59
CA VAL A 259 33.76 5.44 10.53
C VAL A 259 32.99 6.56 9.83
N LYS A 260 33.33 6.85 8.57
CA LYS A 260 32.56 7.78 7.74
C LYS A 260 31.19 7.16 7.48
N LEU A 261 30.20 7.61 8.24
CA LEU A 261 28.80 7.30 8.01
C LEU A 261 28.31 8.18 6.85
N THR A 262 27.33 7.69 6.10
CA THR A 262 26.59 8.56 5.17
C THR A 262 25.61 9.43 5.95
N ASP A 263 25.16 10.53 5.37
CA ASP A 263 24.19 11.44 6.00
C ASP A 263 22.93 10.70 6.50
N GLU A 264 22.47 9.70 5.74
CA GLU A 264 21.37 8.81 6.10
C GLU A 264 21.66 7.97 7.36
N GLU A 265 22.87 7.41 7.45
CA GLU A 265 23.27 6.59 8.60
C GLU A 265 23.54 7.44 9.84
N GLU A 266 23.99 8.68 9.66
CA GLU A 266 24.09 9.66 10.74
C GLU A 266 22.71 10.02 11.28
N ALA A 267 21.72 10.22 10.40
CA ALA A 267 20.33 10.44 10.80
C ALA A 267 19.74 9.23 11.54
N ILE A 268 19.98 8.00 11.06
CA ILE A 268 19.57 6.78 11.76
C ILE A 268 20.25 6.69 13.14
N LYS A 269 21.55 6.99 13.21
CA LYS A 269 22.28 6.99 14.47
C LYS A 269 21.72 8.02 15.45
N ALA A 270 21.42 9.24 14.99
CA ALA A 270 20.81 10.28 15.81
C ALA A 270 19.42 9.86 16.31
N ASN A 271 18.61 9.23 15.45
CA ASN A 271 17.30 8.70 15.84
C ASN A 271 17.40 7.63 16.94
N LEU A 272 18.38 6.72 16.85
CA LEU A 272 18.59 5.66 17.85
C LEU A 272 19.12 6.18 19.19
N VAL A 273 19.87 7.29 19.20
CA VAL A 273 20.45 7.85 20.43
C VAL A 273 19.50 8.86 21.08
N ASP A 274 19.03 9.81 20.30
CA ASP A 274 18.35 11.03 20.77
C ASP A 274 16.85 11.04 20.42
N ASN A 275 16.33 10.02 19.73
CA ASN A 275 14.96 9.98 19.20
C ASN A 275 14.64 11.17 18.26
N THR A 276 15.65 11.67 17.54
CA THR A 276 15.45 12.69 16.50
C THR A 276 14.64 12.12 15.34
N GLU A 277 13.81 12.94 14.72
CA GLU A 277 13.03 12.57 13.54
C GLU A 277 13.94 12.07 12.40
N LEU A 278 13.46 11.06 11.66
CA LEU A 278 14.14 10.60 10.45
C LEU A 278 13.71 11.45 9.26
N PRO A 279 14.67 11.86 8.39
CA PRO A 279 14.34 12.53 7.14
C PRO A 279 13.42 11.66 6.26
N PRO A 280 12.46 12.25 5.53
CA PRO A 280 11.57 11.52 4.64
C PRO A 280 12.30 10.67 3.59
N GLU A 281 13.48 11.11 3.14
CA GLU A 281 14.31 10.39 2.17
C GLU A 281 14.82 9.04 2.71
N VAL A 282 15.04 8.95 4.03
CA VAL A 282 15.42 7.71 4.70
C VAL A 282 14.19 6.81 4.86
N LEU A 283 13.05 7.38 5.26
CA LEU A 283 11.79 6.64 5.42
C LEU A 283 11.31 6.04 4.09
N ASP A 284 11.46 6.77 2.98
CA ASP A 284 11.10 6.33 1.63
C ASP A 284 11.86 5.08 1.15
N LYS A 285 13.00 4.75 1.77
CA LYS A 285 13.77 3.54 1.46
C LYS A 285 13.41 2.35 2.32
N ILE A 286 12.61 2.55 3.37
CA ILE A 286 12.38 1.54 4.41
C ILE A 286 10.91 1.17 4.48
N VAL A 287 10.05 2.18 4.69
CA VAL A 287 8.64 1.97 5.02
C VAL A 287 7.83 1.43 3.83
N PRO A 288 8.02 1.91 2.57
CA PRO A 288 7.25 1.40 1.45
C PRO A 288 7.39 -0.10 1.21
N ASP A 289 8.57 -0.68 1.49
CA ASP A 289 8.84 -2.10 1.29
C ASP A 289 7.92 -2.97 2.15
N TRP A 290 7.57 -2.53 3.36
CA TRP A 290 6.65 -3.27 4.23
C TRP A 290 5.21 -3.28 3.71
N TRP A 291 4.80 -2.30 2.90
CA TRP A 291 3.46 -2.26 2.32
C TRP A 291 3.39 -2.94 0.94
N LYS A 292 4.46 -2.82 0.14
CA LYS A 292 4.43 -3.13 -1.30
C LYS A 292 5.14 -4.44 -1.65
N GLU A 293 6.11 -4.85 -0.85
CA GLU A 293 6.93 -6.02 -1.16
C GLU A 293 6.49 -7.26 -0.36
N GLU A 294 6.70 -8.43 -0.96
CA GLU A 294 6.52 -9.70 -0.28
C GLU A 294 7.66 -9.94 0.73
N PRO A 295 7.40 -10.59 1.88
CA PRO A 295 6.17 -11.31 2.25
C PRO A 295 5.12 -10.46 2.99
N PHE A 296 5.44 -9.21 3.32
CA PHE A 296 4.59 -8.35 4.15
C PHE A 296 3.28 -7.97 3.45
N ARG A 297 3.34 -7.76 2.12
CA ARG A 297 2.19 -7.42 1.29
C ARG A 297 1.07 -8.47 1.29
N SER A 298 1.38 -9.75 1.45
CA SER A 298 0.36 -10.82 1.46
C SER A 298 -0.01 -11.29 2.86
N THR A 299 0.92 -11.20 3.81
CA THR A 299 0.73 -11.76 5.17
C THR A 299 0.26 -10.71 6.18
N GLY A 300 0.72 -9.46 6.04
CA GLY A 300 0.45 -8.41 7.01
C GLY A 300 1.50 -8.33 8.11
N PHE A 301 1.42 -7.27 8.91
CA PHE A 301 2.41 -6.98 9.93
C PHE A 301 1.86 -6.12 11.07
N ILE A 302 2.57 -6.14 12.20
CA ILE A 302 2.42 -5.20 13.29
C ILE A 302 3.69 -4.36 13.43
N LEU A 303 3.54 -3.05 13.38
CA LEU A 303 4.59 -2.07 13.62
C LEU A 303 4.70 -1.75 15.10
N ASP A 304 5.90 -1.97 15.63
CA ASP A 304 6.30 -1.65 16.99
C ASP A 304 7.41 -0.62 16.99
N GLY A 305 7.17 0.51 17.65
CA GLY A 305 8.13 1.61 17.76
C GLY A 305 8.09 2.64 16.63
N PHE A 306 7.06 2.62 15.77
CA PHE A 306 6.83 3.61 14.71
C PHE A 306 5.33 3.73 14.39
N PRO A 307 4.79 4.93 14.15
CA PRO A 307 5.44 6.24 14.31
C PRO A 307 5.58 6.65 15.78
N ARG A 308 6.60 7.45 16.08
CA ARG A 308 6.89 8.07 17.39
C ARG A 308 6.63 9.58 17.39
N THR A 309 6.76 10.24 16.24
CA THR A 309 6.61 11.69 16.10
C THR A 309 5.44 12.07 15.19
N VAL A 310 5.04 13.33 15.26
CA VAL A 310 3.97 13.88 14.42
C VAL A 310 4.38 13.84 12.94
N ASP A 311 5.65 14.12 12.65
CA ASP A 311 6.17 14.11 11.28
C ASP A 311 6.24 12.70 10.68
N GLU A 312 6.59 11.68 11.48
CA GLU A 312 6.50 10.28 11.05
C GLU A 312 5.05 9.85 10.77
N ALA A 313 4.10 10.31 11.60
CA ALA A 313 2.68 10.04 11.37
C ALA A 313 2.16 10.77 10.11
N ARG A 314 2.58 12.02 9.90
CA ARG A 314 2.26 12.78 8.68
C ARG A 314 2.85 12.11 7.45
N TYR A 315 4.09 11.64 7.52
CA TYR A 315 4.74 10.89 6.45
C TYR A 315 3.91 9.67 6.00
N LEU A 316 3.42 8.86 6.96
CA LEU A 316 2.56 7.72 6.64
C LEU A 316 1.28 8.16 5.91
N SER A 317 0.65 9.23 6.39
CA SER A 317 -0.57 9.78 5.79
C SER A 317 -0.33 10.30 4.37
N GLU A 318 0.73 11.09 4.15
CA GLU A 318 1.05 11.69 2.84
C GLU A 318 1.44 10.63 1.80
N ARG A 319 2.08 9.55 2.22
CA ARG A 319 2.48 8.45 1.33
C ARG A 319 1.40 7.38 1.15
N GLY A 320 0.23 7.53 1.80
CA GLY A 320 -0.85 6.55 1.76
C GLY A 320 -0.49 5.21 2.41
N LEU A 321 0.50 5.20 3.30
CA LEU A 321 1.00 4.04 4.03
C LEU A 321 0.30 3.92 5.39
N CYS A 322 -1.01 4.09 5.40
CA CYS A 322 -1.77 4.04 6.64
C CYS A 322 -1.89 2.58 7.13
N PRO A 323 -1.71 2.32 8.44
CA PRO A 323 -2.11 1.05 9.03
C PRO A 323 -3.64 0.94 9.01
N ASP A 324 -4.17 -0.28 8.92
CA ASP A 324 -5.61 -0.52 8.98
C ASP A 324 -6.16 -0.30 10.40
N VAL A 325 -5.32 -0.55 11.42
CA VAL A 325 -5.68 -0.37 12.83
C VAL A 325 -4.52 0.23 13.62
N ALA A 326 -4.78 1.28 14.39
CA ALA A 326 -3.88 1.82 15.40
C ALA A 326 -4.38 1.46 16.80
N VAL A 327 -3.57 0.73 17.58
CA VAL A 327 -3.90 0.29 18.94
C VAL A 327 -3.09 1.10 19.95
N TYR A 328 -3.79 1.83 20.82
CA TYR A 328 -3.17 2.61 21.89
C TYR A 328 -3.11 1.79 23.18
N ILE A 329 -1.91 1.70 23.76
CA ILE A 329 -1.71 1.15 25.10
C ILE A 329 -1.50 2.31 26.07
N GLU A 330 -2.53 2.57 26.86
CA GLU A 330 -2.51 3.56 27.93
C GLU A 330 -2.20 2.88 29.26
N VAL A 331 -1.24 3.45 30.00
CA VAL A 331 -0.79 2.97 31.31
C VAL A 331 -0.44 4.22 32.13
N GLU A 332 -0.67 4.19 33.44
CA GLU A 332 -0.25 5.30 34.30
C GLU A 332 1.28 5.35 34.46
N GLU A 333 1.84 6.55 34.60
CA GLU A 333 3.29 6.73 34.72
C GLU A 333 3.86 6.00 35.95
N ASP A 334 3.13 6.01 37.07
CA ASP A 334 3.54 5.36 38.31
C ASP A 334 3.72 3.85 38.14
N ASP A 335 2.82 3.19 37.40
CA ASP A 335 2.92 1.76 37.09
C ASP A 335 4.16 1.46 36.24
N ILE A 336 4.49 2.34 35.31
CA ILE A 336 5.70 2.21 34.47
C ILE A 336 6.95 2.35 35.32
N LEU A 337 6.99 3.33 36.22
CA LEU A 337 8.12 3.55 37.12
C LEU A 337 8.34 2.33 38.03
N VAL A 338 7.28 1.82 38.65
CA VAL A 338 7.34 0.63 39.52
C VAL A 338 7.82 -0.60 38.75
N ARG A 339 7.42 -0.74 37.48
CA ARG A 339 7.80 -1.88 36.64
C ARG A 339 9.24 -1.78 36.10
N LEU A 340 9.65 -0.61 35.61
CA LEU A 340 10.91 -0.43 34.89
C LEU A 340 12.10 -0.02 35.76
N LEU A 341 11.89 0.79 36.81
CA LEU A 341 12.98 1.30 37.63
C LEU A 341 13.73 0.21 38.40
N PRO A 342 13.09 -0.76 39.07
CA PRO A 342 13.82 -1.72 39.90
C PRO A 342 14.84 -2.58 39.11
N PRO A 343 14.48 -3.17 37.96
CA PRO A 343 15.43 -3.91 37.13
C PRO A 343 16.58 -3.03 36.60
N ARG A 344 16.29 -1.79 36.16
CA ARG A 344 17.30 -0.85 35.66
C ARG A 344 18.25 -0.40 36.77
N LEU A 345 17.72 -0.08 37.95
CA LEU A 345 18.49 0.32 39.12
C LEU A 345 19.40 -0.82 39.60
N LYS A 346 18.92 -2.07 39.56
CA LYS A 346 19.73 -3.25 39.87
C LYS A 346 20.91 -3.38 38.91
N LYS A 347 20.66 -3.34 37.60
CA LYS A 347 21.72 -3.37 36.56
C LYS A 347 22.73 -2.24 36.77
N TRP A 348 22.27 -1.03 37.03
CA TRP A 348 23.14 0.12 37.29
C TRP A 348 24.01 -0.06 38.54
N LYS A 349 23.43 -0.55 39.66
CA LYS A 349 24.17 -0.86 40.89
C LYS A 349 25.24 -1.91 40.66
N ASP A 350 24.92 -2.96 39.91
CA ASP A 350 25.86 -4.02 39.54
C ASP A 350 27.02 -3.49 38.68
N ARG A 351 26.74 -2.60 37.72
CA ARG A 351 27.77 -1.92 36.91
C ARG A 351 28.69 -1.07 37.79
N ARG A 352 28.12 -0.27 38.70
CA ARG A 352 28.90 0.56 39.66
C ARG A 352 29.80 -0.29 40.56
N ARG A 353 29.31 -1.45 41.03
CA ARG A 353 30.09 -2.40 41.83
C ARG A 353 31.27 -2.96 41.03
N LYS A 354 31.02 -3.47 39.81
CA LYS A 354 32.07 -3.99 38.91
C LYS A 354 33.16 -2.94 38.62
N LYS A 355 32.76 -1.69 38.32
CA LYS A 355 33.69 -0.58 38.08
C LYS A 355 34.54 -0.26 39.32
N LYS A 356 33.96 -0.32 40.53
CA LYS A 356 34.68 -0.11 41.79
C LYS A 356 35.67 -1.25 42.08
N GLU A 357 35.28 -2.49 41.87
CA GLU A 357 36.14 -3.68 42.03
C GLU A 357 37.31 -3.66 41.05
N TYR A 358 37.06 -3.30 39.79
CA TYR A 358 38.11 -3.16 38.79
C TYR A 358 39.11 -2.07 39.15
N LYS A 359 38.64 -0.87 39.54
CA LYS A 359 39.52 0.22 40.01
C LYS A 359 40.36 -0.20 41.22
N LYS A 360 39.80 -1.03 42.12
CA LYS A 360 40.55 -1.58 43.26
C LYS A 360 41.65 -2.54 42.81
N LYS A 361 41.34 -3.50 41.92
CA LYS A 361 42.32 -4.42 41.33
C LYS A 361 43.44 -3.67 40.61
N LEU A 362 43.11 -2.60 39.87
CA LEU A 362 44.11 -1.78 39.17
C LEU A 362 45.04 -1.05 40.15
N LYS A 363 44.53 -0.53 41.27
CA LYS A 363 45.36 0.07 42.33
C LYS A 363 46.27 -0.95 43.01
N GLU A 364 45.79 -2.16 43.27
CA GLU A 364 46.58 -3.24 43.85
C GLU A 364 47.70 -3.72 42.90
N LEU A 365 47.43 -3.77 41.60
CA LEU A 365 48.44 -4.05 40.56
C LEU A 365 49.51 -2.94 40.50
N LYS A 366 49.09 -1.66 40.59
CA LYS A 366 50.01 -0.51 40.64
C LYS A 366 50.88 -0.48 41.91
N ALA A 367 50.40 -1.01 43.03
CA ALA A 367 51.13 -1.02 44.31
C ALA A 367 52.06 -2.24 44.50
N LYS A 368 51.92 -3.27 43.65
CA LYS A 368 52.77 -4.47 43.66
C LYS A 368 53.92 -4.42 42.64
N LYS A 369 53.90 -3.43 41.74
CA LYS A 369 55.05 -3.01 40.93
C LYS A 369 55.77 -1.90 41.69
#